data_AF-A0A9L0RNB7-F1
#
_entry.id   AF-A0A9L0RNB7-F1
#
_cell.length_a   1.000
_cell.length_b   1.000
_cell.length_c   1.000
_cell.angle_alpha   90.00
_cell.angle_beta   90.00
_cell.angle_gamma   90.00
#
_symmetry.space_group_name_H-M   'P 1'
#
loop_
_entity.id
_entity.type
_entity.pdbx_description
1 polymer ?
#
loop_
_entity_poly.entity_id
_entity_poly.type
_entity_poly.pdbx_seq_one_letter_code
_entity_poly.pdbx_strand_id
1 'polypeptide(L)'
;MASASVPLAGRGVRDLLRFLRLVGQLKRVPRTGWVYRNVERPESVSDHMYRMAVMALVTKDEHLNKDRCVRLALVHDMAECIVGDIAPADNIPKEEKHRREEEAMKQVTRLLPEDLRKELYELWELWVLLVVARGTPPQHGLTSSAMSAPRIQTSKTPGCRNGVRELNHSAKGPAPTIYIFERNV
;
A
#
# COMPACT_ATOMS: atom_id res chain seq x y z
N MET A 1 24.89 0.28 -21.78
CA MET A 1 24.94 1.71 -21.43
C MET A 1 24.99 1.79 -19.92
N ALA A 2 26.12 2.24 -19.35
CA ALA A 2 26.28 2.35 -17.90
C ALA A 2 25.42 3.53 -17.39
N SER A 3 24.48 3.26 -16.49
CA SER A 3 23.79 4.29 -15.72
C SER A 3 24.82 4.98 -14.83
N ALA A 4 25.13 6.24 -15.12
CA ALA A 4 26.04 7.02 -14.30
C ALA A 4 25.36 7.32 -12.96
N SER A 5 25.81 6.66 -11.89
CA SER A 5 25.40 6.99 -10.52
C SER A 5 25.94 8.37 -10.17
N VAL A 6 25.10 9.40 -10.26
CA VAL A 6 25.43 10.74 -9.79
C VAL A 6 25.65 10.66 -8.28
N PRO A 7 26.82 11.08 -7.74
CA PRO A 7 27.05 11.08 -6.31
C PRO A 7 26.03 12.01 -5.64
N LEU A 8 25.30 11.50 -4.64
CA LEU A 8 24.43 12.33 -3.82
C LEU A 8 25.31 13.39 -3.12
N ALA A 9 25.21 14.64 -3.55
CA ALA A 9 25.91 15.76 -2.89
C ALA A 9 25.53 15.83 -1.40
N GLY A 10 26.33 16.52 -0.57
CA GLY A 10 26.13 16.55 0.89
C GLY A 10 24.75 17.02 1.37
N ARG A 11 23.99 17.76 0.54
CA ARG A 11 22.55 18.03 0.77
C ARG A 11 21.68 16.79 0.52
N GLY A 12 21.90 16.08 -0.59
CA GLY A 12 21.18 14.85 -0.94
C GLY A 12 21.33 13.72 0.08
N VAL A 13 22.50 13.56 0.71
CA VAL A 13 22.67 12.55 1.78
C VAL A 13 21.83 12.89 3.02
N ARG A 14 21.75 14.18 3.41
CA ARG A 14 20.93 14.60 4.56
C ARG A 14 19.44 14.41 4.28
N ASP A 15 19.00 14.74 3.08
CA ASP A 15 17.60 14.59 2.68
C ASP A 15 17.21 13.10 2.60
N LEU A 16 18.08 12.25 2.04
CA LEU A 16 17.88 10.80 2.05
C LEU A 16 17.80 10.23 3.47
N LEU A 17 18.69 10.65 4.39
CA LEU A 17 18.62 10.22 5.79
C LEU A 17 17.32 10.69 6.45
N ARG A 18 16.81 11.87 6.11
CA ARG A 18 15.51 12.37 6.59
C ARG A 18 14.36 11.53 6.04
N PHE A 19 14.39 11.19 4.75
CA PHE A 19 13.43 10.29 4.13
C PHE A 19 13.41 8.94 4.84
N LEU A 20 14.57 8.31 5.04
CA LEU A 20 14.67 7.01 5.72
C LEU A 20 14.21 7.08 7.18
N ARG A 21 14.40 8.20 7.87
CA ARG A 21 13.85 8.41 9.23
C ARG A 21 12.33 8.54 9.25
N LEU A 22 11.73 9.16 8.22
CA LEU A 22 10.27 9.22 8.06
C LEU A 22 9.72 7.82 7.78
N VAL A 23 10.26 7.10 6.79
CA VAL A 23 9.87 5.71 6.51
C VAL A 23 10.06 4.82 7.76
N GLY A 24 11.13 5.04 8.53
CA GLY A 24 11.38 4.36 9.78
C GLY A 24 10.33 4.60 10.89
N GLN A 25 9.52 5.66 10.80
CA GLN A 25 8.39 5.87 11.73
C GLN A 25 7.33 4.78 11.59
N LEU A 26 7.17 4.17 10.40
CA LEU A 26 6.16 3.13 10.15
C LEU A 26 6.33 1.91 11.07
N LYS A 27 7.55 1.65 11.56
CA LYS A 27 7.84 0.60 12.56
C LYS A 27 7.22 0.87 13.93
N ARG A 28 6.83 2.12 14.18
CA ARG A 28 6.25 2.60 15.43
C ARG A 28 4.80 3.05 15.29
N VAL A 29 4.22 2.94 14.09
CA VAL A 29 2.79 3.13 13.87
C VAL A 29 2.14 1.76 13.99
N PRO A 30 1.44 1.46 15.11
CA PRO A 30 0.66 0.24 15.20
C PRO A 30 -0.52 0.33 14.24
N ARG A 31 -0.91 -0.81 13.67
CA ARG A 31 -2.13 -0.89 12.87
C ARG A 31 -3.36 -0.67 13.77
N THR A 32 -4.02 0.47 13.61
CA THR A 32 -4.94 1.09 14.58
C THR A 32 -6.13 0.21 14.91
N GLY A 33 -6.73 -0.50 13.97
CA GLY A 33 -7.89 -1.30 14.33
C GLY A 33 -7.56 -2.59 15.10
N TRP A 34 -6.30 -3.08 15.08
CA TRP A 34 -5.86 -4.07 16.09
C TRP A 34 -5.78 -3.45 17.49
N VAL A 35 -5.33 -2.20 17.59
CA VAL A 35 -5.33 -1.43 18.85
C VAL A 35 -6.75 -1.29 19.39
N TYR A 36 -7.72 -0.92 18.54
CA TYR A 36 -9.13 -0.79 18.92
C TYR A 36 -9.80 -2.09 19.33
N ARG A 37 -9.21 -3.25 18.99
CA ARG A 37 -9.66 -4.57 19.45
C ARG A 37 -8.84 -5.14 20.60
N ASN A 38 -8.07 -4.28 21.27
CA ASN A 38 -7.27 -4.64 22.44
C ASN A 38 -6.30 -5.80 22.18
N VAL A 39 -5.79 -5.93 20.95
CA VAL A 39 -4.74 -6.91 20.67
C VAL A 39 -3.45 -6.46 21.32
N GLU A 40 -2.86 -7.34 22.13
CA GLU A 40 -1.56 -7.09 22.73
C GLU A 40 -0.47 -7.09 21.65
N ARG A 41 0.39 -6.07 21.66
CA ARG A 41 1.52 -5.91 20.71
C ARG A 41 1.07 -6.06 19.24
N PRO A 42 0.19 -5.18 18.76
CA PRO A 42 -0.29 -5.24 17.39
C PRO A 42 0.85 -5.05 16.38
N GLU A 43 0.68 -5.62 15.18
CA GLU A 43 1.65 -5.44 14.09
C GLU A 43 1.80 -3.96 13.72
N SER A 44 3.01 -3.56 13.29
CA SER A 44 3.25 -2.22 12.75
C SER A 44 2.78 -2.10 11.30
N VAL A 45 2.60 -0.88 10.81
CA VAL A 45 2.32 -0.63 9.39
C VAL A 45 3.42 -1.22 8.49
N SER A 46 4.68 -1.14 8.91
CA SER A 46 5.77 -1.76 8.15
C SER A 46 5.71 -3.30 8.11
N ASP A 47 5.23 -3.97 9.17
CA ASP A 47 5.04 -5.42 9.17
C ASP A 47 3.96 -5.84 8.17
N HIS A 48 2.87 -5.07 8.13
CA HIS A 48 1.79 -5.23 7.18
C HIS A 48 2.29 -5.15 5.73
N MET A 49 2.99 -4.07 5.39
CA MET A 49 3.54 -3.83 4.05
C MET A 49 4.56 -4.90 3.65
N TYR A 50 5.40 -5.36 4.59
CA TYR A 50 6.36 -6.43 4.34
C TYR A 50 5.64 -7.74 3.97
N ARG A 51 4.64 -8.16 4.75
CA ARG A 51 3.87 -9.39 4.47
C ARG A 51 3.17 -9.28 3.11
N MET A 52 2.63 -8.11 2.75
CA MET A 52 2.02 -7.87 1.44
C MET A 52 3.01 -7.96 0.28
N ALA A 53 4.22 -7.40 0.44
CA ALA A 53 5.27 -7.52 -0.57
C ALA A 53 5.68 -8.98 -0.80
N VAL A 54 5.80 -9.78 0.26
CA VAL A 54 6.06 -11.23 0.15
C VAL A 54 4.90 -11.94 -0.54
N MET A 55 3.65 -11.61 -0.21
CA MET A 55 2.48 -12.16 -0.90
C MET A 55 2.48 -11.85 -2.40
N ALA A 56 2.86 -10.63 -2.79
CA ALA A 56 2.98 -10.24 -4.19
C ALA A 56 4.06 -11.06 -4.94
N LEU A 57 5.17 -11.39 -4.29
CA LEU A 57 6.22 -12.24 -4.86
C LEU A 57 5.73 -13.67 -5.13
N VAL A 58 5.03 -14.27 -4.15
CA VAL A 58 4.63 -15.69 -4.21
C VAL A 58 3.33 -15.94 -4.96
N THR A 59 2.52 -14.91 -5.23
CA THR A 59 1.29 -15.04 -6.01
C THR A 59 1.61 -15.42 -7.45
N LYS A 60 0.92 -16.40 -8.01
CA LYS A 60 1.08 -16.84 -9.40
C LYS A 60 -0.07 -16.26 -10.24
N ASP A 61 0.27 -15.25 -11.02
CA ASP A 61 -0.63 -14.62 -11.98
C ASP A 61 0.23 -14.08 -13.14
N GLU A 62 0.02 -14.63 -14.33
CA GLU A 62 0.79 -14.27 -15.53
C GLU A 62 0.38 -12.90 -16.10
N HIS A 63 -0.75 -12.36 -15.67
CA HIS A 63 -1.24 -11.06 -16.11
C HIS A 63 -0.67 -9.92 -15.26
N LEU A 64 0.04 -10.21 -14.17
CA LEU A 64 0.53 -9.19 -13.23
C LEU A 64 2.03 -8.99 -13.34
N ASN A 65 2.43 -7.72 -13.37
CA ASN A 65 3.81 -7.35 -13.14
C ASN A 65 4.11 -7.43 -11.63
N LYS A 66 4.80 -8.51 -11.22
CA LYS A 66 5.15 -8.76 -9.81
C LYS A 66 6.01 -7.65 -9.21
N ASP A 67 7.02 -7.18 -9.94
CA ASP A 67 7.91 -6.12 -9.46
C ASP A 67 7.13 -4.84 -9.13
N ARG A 68 6.19 -4.48 -9.99
CA ARG A 68 5.29 -3.34 -9.76
C ARG A 68 4.38 -3.59 -8.55
N CYS A 69 3.85 -4.80 -8.38
CA CYS A 69 3.01 -5.14 -7.22
C CYS A 69 3.80 -5.05 -5.91
N VAL A 70 5.04 -5.51 -5.88
CA VAL A 70 5.93 -5.42 -4.71
C VAL A 70 6.22 -3.96 -4.38
N ARG A 71 6.61 -3.14 -5.38
CA ARG A 71 6.86 -1.71 -5.18
C ARG A 71 5.64 -0.98 -4.65
N LEU A 72 4.46 -1.27 -5.20
CA LEU A 72 3.19 -0.69 -4.75
C LEU A 72 2.85 -1.12 -3.32
N ALA A 73 3.02 -2.40 -2.96
CA ALA A 73 2.85 -2.87 -1.58
C ALA A 73 3.80 -2.16 -0.58
N LEU A 74 5.02 -1.85 -1.00
CA LEU A 74 6.02 -1.15 -0.18
C LEU A 74 5.80 0.38 -0.08
N VAL A 75 4.86 0.94 -0.82
CA VAL A 75 4.65 2.41 -0.87
C VAL A 75 3.23 2.82 -0.45
N HIS A 76 2.24 1.95 -0.58
CA HIS A 76 0.83 2.32 -0.43
C HIS A 76 0.48 3.01 0.91
N ASP A 77 0.99 2.49 2.03
CA ASP A 77 0.77 3.04 3.38
C ASP A 77 1.91 3.98 3.84
N MET A 78 2.82 4.40 2.94
CA MET A 78 3.98 5.23 3.32
C MET A 78 3.56 6.58 3.92
N ALA A 79 2.42 7.13 3.52
CA ALA A 79 1.85 8.36 4.07
C ALA A 79 1.58 8.28 5.58
N GLU A 80 1.31 7.08 6.10
CA GLU A 80 0.97 6.84 7.51
C GLU A 80 2.16 7.12 8.45
N CYS A 81 3.38 7.29 7.90
CA CYS A 81 4.53 7.74 8.69
C CYS A 81 4.40 9.16 9.24
N ILE A 82 3.53 9.98 8.64
CA ILE A 82 3.18 11.33 9.08
C ILE A 82 1.74 11.36 9.60
N VAL A 83 0.80 10.75 8.87
CA VAL A 83 -0.64 10.86 9.15
C VAL A 83 -1.10 9.93 10.29
N GLY A 84 -0.37 8.84 10.52
CA GLY A 84 -0.85 7.70 11.32
C GLY A 84 -1.79 6.78 10.52
N ASP A 85 -2.06 5.59 11.04
CA ASP A 85 -3.02 4.65 10.45
C ASP A 85 -4.44 5.07 10.82
N ILE A 86 -5.14 5.72 9.88
CA ILE A 86 -6.54 6.13 10.05
C ILE A 86 -7.45 4.92 9.80
N ALA A 87 -8.13 4.47 10.85
CA ALA A 87 -9.10 3.39 10.82
C ALA A 87 -10.52 3.91 10.54
N PRO A 88 -11.44 3.05 10.06
CA PRO A 88 -12.84 3.44 9.86
C PRO A 88 -13.53 3.98 11.11
N ALA A 89 -13.14 3.51 12.30
CA ALA A 89 -13.68 3.97 13.58
C ALA A 89 -13.29 5.42 13.95
N ASP A 90 -12.29 6.00 13.27
CA ASP A 90 -11.88 7.39 13.47
C ASP A 90 -12.85 8.41 12.83
N ASN A 91 -13.81 7.93 12.02
CA ASN A 91 -14.84 8.74 11.36
C ASN A 91 -14.28 9.92 10.54
N ILE A 92 -13.08 9.77 9.98
CA ILE A 92 -12.50 10.76 9.06
C ILE A 92 -13.09 10.57 7.67
N PRO A 93 -13.66 11.62 7.04
CA PRO A 93 -14.17 11.55 5.66
C PRO A 93 -13.10 11.07 4.68
N LYS A 94 -13.50 10.32 3.65
CA LYS A 94 -12.57 9.75 2.67
C LYS A 94 -11.74 10.82 1.97
N GLU A 95 -12.35 11.96 1.67
CA GLU A 95 -11.75 13.11 1.02
C GLU A 95 -10.70 13.76 1.93
N GLU A 96 -10.99 13.87 3.23
CA GLU A 96 -10.05 14.41 4.21
C GLU A 96 -8.89 13.45 4.48
N LYS A 97 -9.15 12.14 4.56
CA LYS A 97 -8.10 11.12 4.62
C LYS A 97 -7.19 11.23 3.41
N HIS A 98 -7.75 11.26 2.21
CA HIS A 98 -7.00 11.40 0.98
C HIS A 98 -6.15 12.68 0.96
N ARG A 99 -6.74 13.83 1.31
CA ARG A 99 -6.03 15.12 1.37
C ARG A 99 -4.84 15.08 2.33
N ARG A 100 -5.00 14.47 3.52
CA ARG A 100 -3.91 14.32 4.51
C ARG A 100 -2.80 13.41 3.98
N GLU A 101 -3.16 12.27 3.40
CA GLU A 101 -2.20 11.30 2.86
C GLU A 101 -1.45 11.86 1.64
N GLU A 102 -2.14 12.60 0.77
CA GLU A 102 -1.54 13.27 -0.39
C GLU A 102 -0.49 14.30 0.05
N GLU A 103 -0.83 15.15 1.01
CA GLU A 103 0.09 16.15 1.55
C GLU A 103 1.30 15.48 2.22
N ALA A 104 1.08 14.41 2.99
CA ALA A 104 2.16 13.63 3.57
C ALA A 104 3.09 13.01 2.50
N MET A 105 2.53 12.43 1.43
CA MET A 105 3.32 11.86 0.35
C MET A 105 4.14 12.91 -0.39
N LYS A 106 3.58 14.10 -0.64
CA LYS A 106 4.34 15.23 -1.21
C LYS A 106 5.52 15.62 -0.31
N GLN A 107 5.31 15.67 1.01
CA GLN A 107 6.37 15.98 1.97
C GLN A 107 7.46 14.90 2.02
N VAL A 108 7.09 13.62 2.06
CA VAL A 108 8.02 12.48 2.12
C VAL A 108 8.86 12.41 0.85
N THR A 109 8.21 12.43 -0.33
CA THR A 109 8.87 12.22 -1.62
C THR A 109 9.71 13.43 -2.07
N ARG A 110 9.40 14.65 -1.59
CA ARG A 110 10.23 15.85 -1.86
C ARG A 110 11.68 15.72 -1.39
N LEU A 111 11.96 14.80 -0.46
CA LEU A 111 13.31 14.53 0.05
C LEU A 111 14.15 13.64 -0.88
N LEU A 112 13.56 13.17 -1.97
CA LEU A 112 14.22 12.31 -2.96
C LEU A 112 14.59 13.11 -4.22
N PRO A 113 15.58 12.62 -5.00
CA PRO A 113 15.80 13.06 -6.37
C PRO A 113 14.53 12.98 -7.23
N GLU A 114 14.46 13.82 -8.28
CA GLU A 114 13.24 14.02 -9.09
C GLU A 114 12.65 12.72 -9.66
N ASP A 115 13.50 11.84 -10.17
CA ASP A 115 13.14 10.55 -10.75
C ASP A 115 12.48 9.64 -9.71
N LEU A 116 13.11 9.48 -8.54
CA LEU A 116 12.58 8.67 -7.45
C LEU A 116 11.34 9.28 -6.81
N ARG A 117 11.30 10.61 -6.68
CA ARG A 117 10.13 11.34 -6.18
C ARG A 117 8.92 11.05 -7.04
N LYS A 118 9.08 11.17 -8.36
CA LYS A 118 8.02 10.91 -9.34
C LYS A 118 7.55 9.45 -9.27
N GLU A 119 8.49 8.51 -9.28
CA GLU A 119 8.17 7.08 -9.23
C GLU A 119 7.35 6.70 -7.98
N LEU A 120 7.80 7.10 -6.78
CA LEU A 120 7.11 6.74 -5.54
C LEU A 120 5.74 7.43 -5.43
N TYR A 121 5.63 8.68 -5.87
CA TYR A 121 4.36 9.40 -5.85
C TYR A 121 3.33 8.75 -6.80
N GLU A 122 3.73 8.42 -8.03
CA GLU A 122 2.86 7.75 -9.01
C GLU A 122 2.43 6.35 -8.55
N LEU A 123 3.30 5.61 -7.86
CA LEU A 123 2.93 4.32 -7.26
C LEU A 123 1.87 4.46 -6.17
N TRP A 124 2.00 5.47 -5.32
CA TRP A 124 1.00 5.76 -4.29
C TRP A 124 -0.32 6.24 -4.90
N GLU A 125 -0.28 7.13 -5.88
CA GLU A 125 -1.47 7.61 -6.59
C GLU A 125 -2.20 6.47 -7.29
N LEU A 126 -1.45 5.56 -7.93
CA LEU A 126 -2.01 4.35 -8.53
C LEU A 126 -2.76 3.51 -7.49
N TRP A 127 -2.23 3.34 -6.28
CA TRP A 127 -2.93 2.64 -5.21
C TRP A 127 -4.25 3.33 -4.86
N VAL A 128 -4.23 4.65 -4.66
CA VAL A 128 -5.44 5.42 -4.36
C VAL A 128 -6.50 5.20 -5.43
N LEU A 129 -6.14 5.28 -6.71
CA LEU A 129 -7.06 5.07 -7.83
C LEU A 129 -7.65 3.65 -7.82
N LEU A 130 -6.83 2.62 -7.57
CA LEU A 130 -7.29 1.23 -7.51
C LEU A 130 -8.27 0.97 -6.37
N VAL A 131 -8.09 1.67 -5.23
CA VAL A 131 -9.00 1.57 -4.09
C VAL A 131 -10.28 2.40 -4.34
N VAL A 132 -10.16 3.60 -4.91
CA VAL A 132 -11.30 4.48 -5.22
C VAL A 132 -12.22 3.85 -6.28
N ALA A 133 -11.68 3.27 -7.34
CA ALA A 133 -12.44 2.64 -8.42
C ALA A 133 -13.30 1.44 -7.97
N ARG A 134 -13.10 0.92 -6.75
CA ARG A 134 -13.94 -0.12 -6.13
C ARG A 134 -15.11 0.42 -5.34
N GLY A 135 -15.07 1.71 -4.98
CA GLY A 135 -16.12 2.39 -4.23
C GLY A 135 -17.20 3.01 -5.11
N THR A 136 -17.00 3.08 -6.43
CA THR A 136 -17.96 3.60 -7.40
C THR A 136 -18.54 2.46 -8.23
N PRO A 137 -19.87 2.34 -8.40
CA PRO A 137 -20.42 1.46 -9.42
C PRO A 137 -19.90 1.92 -10.79
N PRO A 138 -19.58 0.99 -11.72
CA PRO A 138 -19.01 1.36 -13.01
C PRO A 138 -20.02 2.23 -13.76
N GLN A 139 -19.70 3.51 -13.94
CA GLN A 139 -20.38 4.34 -14.92
C GLN A 139 -19.84 3.96 -16.30
N HIS A 140 -20.75 3.67 -17.22
CA HIS A 140 -20.43 3.34 -18.61
C HIS A 140 -19.44 4.36 -19.19
N GLY A 141 -18.21 3.94 -19.50
CA GLY A 141 -17.26 4.77 -20.26
C GLY A 141 -15.81 4.85 -19.78
N LEU A 142 -15.38 4.11 -18.74
CA LEU A 142 -13.95 4.08 -18.39
C LEU A 142 -13.17 3.18 -19.36
N THR A 143 -12.11 3.77 -19.94
CA THR A 143 -11.33 3.25 -21.05
C THR A 143 -10.54 1.99 -20.70
N SER A 144 -10.31 1.17 -21.72
CA SER A 144 -9.70 -0.18 -21.71
C SER A 144 -8.39 -0.34 -20.91
N SER A 145 -7.68 0.74 -20.59
CA SER A 145 -6.40 0.67 -19.85
C SER A 145 -6.54 0.35 -18.35
N ALA A 146 -7.71 0.56 -17.74
CA ALA A 146 -7.93 0.19 -16.34
C ALA A 146 -8.20 -1.31 -16.14
N MET A 147 -8.58 -2.03 -17.21
CA MET A 147 -8.92 -3.46 -17.14
C MET A 147 -7.71 -4.40 -17.08
N SER A 148 -6.49 -3.89 -17.31
CA SER A 148 -5.23 -4.63 -17.15
C SER A 148 -4.54 -4.40 -15.80
N ALA A 149 -5.16 -3.62 -14.90
CA ALA A 149 -4.65 -3.44 -13.56
C ALA A 149 -4.94 -4.67 -12.69
N PRO A 150 -4.08 -5.00 -11.70
CA PRO A 150 -4.30 -6.12 -10.81
C PRO A 150 -5.70 -6.06 -10.18
N ARG A 151 -6.49 -7.12 -10.37
CA ARG A 151 -7.72 -7.31 -9.62
C ARG A 151 -7.33 -7.74 -8.21
N ILE A 152 -7.00 -6.76 -7.39
CA ILE A 152 -6.92 -6.96 -5.93
C ILE A 152 -8.36 -7.29 -5.47
N GLN A 153 -8.60 -8.16 -4.50
CA GLN A 153 -9.92 -8.29 -3.87
C GLN A 153 -9.71 -8.19 -2.38
N THR A 154 -10.41 -7.25 -1.76
CA THR A 154 -10.44 -7.11 -0.31
C THR A 154 -11.51 -8.07 0.19
N SER A 155 -11.13 -9.09 0.97
CA SER A 155 -12.14 -9.94 1.60
C SER A 155 -12.48 -9.39 2.99
N LYS A 156 -13.75 -9.06 3.21
CA LYS A 156 -14.31 -8.93 4.56
C LYS A 156 -14.50 -10.35 5.07
N THR A 157 -13.54 -10.90 5.81
CA THR A 157 -13.75 -12.18 6.49
C THR A 157 -14.34 -11.91 7.88
N PRO A 158 -15.62 -12.27 8.15
CA PRO A 158 -16.16 -12.20 9.50
C PRO A 158 -15.57 -13.36 10.30
N GLY A 159 -14.86 -13.05 11.39
CA GLY A 159 -14.50 -14.01 12.42
C GLY A 159 -13.31 -14.92 12.07
N CYS A 160 -12.10 -14.44 12.29
CA CYS A 160 -10.93 -15.31 12.43
C CYS A 160 -10.39 -15.17 13.87
N ARG A 161 -10.96 -15.95 14.79
CA ARG A 161 -10.26 -16.31 16.04
C ARG A 161 -9.33 -17.46 15.68
N ASN A 162 -8.05 -17.30 15.95
CA ASN A 162 -7.01 -18.34 16.06
C ASN A 162 -7.16 -19.55 15.12
N GLY A 163 -6.38 -19.58 14.03
CA GLY A 163 -6.12 -20.83 13.31
C GLY A 163 -5.96 -20.63 11.82
N VAL A 164 -4.75 -20.92 11.32
CA VAL A 164 -4.48 -21.21 9.92
C VAL A 164 -5.48 -22.27 9.45
N ARG A 165 -6.38 -21.93 8.52
CA ARG A 165 -7.16 -22.91 7.77
C ARG A 165 -6.65 -23.00 6.35
N GLU A 166 -6.23 -24.20 5.99
CA GLU A 166 -5.85 -24.62 4.64
C GLU A 166 -6.94 -24.27 3.63
N LEU A 167 -6.53 -23.64 2.52
CA LEU A 167 -7.40 -23.42 1.37
C LEU A 167 -7.41 -24.71 0.52
N ASN A 168 -8.48 -25.49 0.66
CA ASN A 168 -8.77 -26.60 -0.25
C ASN A 168 -8.96 -26.07 -1.67
N HIS A 169 -8.17 -26.61 -2.61
CA HIS A 169 -8.36 -26.43 -4.05
C HIS A 169 -9.66 -27.12 -4.50
N SER A 170 -10.63 -26.33 -4.95
CA SER A 170 -11.68 -26.80 -5.85
C SER A 170 -11.91 -25.78 -6.96
N ALA A 171 -11.92 -26.29 -8.18
CA ALA A 171 -11.81 -25.60 -9.44
C ALA A 171 -13.05 -24.77 -9.83
N LYS A 172 -12.80 -23.79 -10.73
CA LYS A 172 -13.71 -22.88 -11.46
C LYS A 172 -14.10 -21.59 -10.71
N GLY A 173 -13.35 -20.51 -10.94
CA GLY A 173 -13.64 -19.15 -10.47
C GLY A 173 -12.93 -18.09 -11.32
N PRO A 174 -13.39 -16.81 -11.31
CA PRO A 174 -12.90 -15.76 -12.20
C PRO A 174 -11.44 -15.39 -11.91
N ALA A 175 -10.85 -14.60 -12.81
CA ALA A 175 -9.45 -14.19 -12.90
C ALA A 175 -8.65 -14.17 -11.58
N PRO A 176 -7.37 -14.59 -11.61
CA PRO A 176 -6.49 -14.61 -10.44
C PRO A 176 -6.57 -13.28 -9.70
N THR A 177 -6.96 -13.41 -8.45
CA THR A 177 -7.34 -12.31 -7.59
C THR A 177 -6.35 -12.26 -6.46
N ILE A 178 -5.58 -11.18 -6.35
CA ILE A 178 -4.74 -10.96 -5.18
C ILE A 178 -5.69 -10.63 -4.02
N TYR A 179 -5.88 -11.56 -3.09
CA TYR A 179 -6.51 -11.26 -1.81
C TYR A 179 -5.55 -10.42 -0.98
N ILE A 180 -5.61 -9.09 -1.15
CA ILE A 180 -4.96 -8.19 -0.20
C ILE A 180 -5.90 -8.07 0.99
N PHE A 181 -5.48 -8.63 2.12
CA PHE A 181 -6.14 -8.48 3.41
C PHE A 181 -5.99 -7.02 3.87
N GLU A 182 -6.85 -6.12 3.38
CA GLU A 182 -6.95 -4.75 3.90
C GLU A 182 -7.78 -4.68 5.19
N ARG A 183 -7.28 -3.86 6.13
CA ARG A 183 -7.98 -2.86 6.96
C ARG A 183 -9.32 -3.22 7.60
N ASN A 184 -9.58 -4.49 7.91
CA ASN A 184 -10.83 -4.91 8.59
C ASN A 184 -10.64 -5.38 10.03
N VAL A 185 -9.48 -5.10 10.61
CA VAL A 185 -9.37 -5.13 12.07
C VAL A 185 -9.40 -3.73 12.55
#